data_AF-A0A430Q7E2-F1
#
_entry.id   AF-A0A430Q7E2-F1
#
_cell.length_a   1.000
_cell.length_b   1.000
_cell.length_c   1.000
_cell.angle_alpha   90.00
_cell.angle_beta   90.00
_cell.angle_gamma   90.00
#
_symmetry.space_group_name_H-M   'P 1'
#
loop_
_entity.id
_entity.type
_entity.pdbx_description
1 polymer ?
#
loop_
_entity_poly.entity_id
_entity_poly.type
_entity_poly.pdbx_seq_one_letter_code
_entity_poly.pdbx_strand_id
1 'polypeptide(L)'
;MNPDLLGELAIECPPDELPRRRLPRYIEWCAPETSQFEFTDKSDVWTLGCIITILIYIKYLFKNKEILAVDQLKAKENVFHHLSSTEELETHKELFRLLSQMMKNNPSERISLNDLLDDLYVQVLLKHTNPEFIMRAKRCIVTVTDKPFPVNDTMEAKIKYLHVNWQHENCIEKAVVWFAENILNDNHINLTHRLSSHLFQLMYLHQANLSIITSSLKIIIHSIENEQLQSMLTCSRHPCEDVSNRSFSSSSSSSSSSSSLHKLLKESNHFKKICKINNLYLVLIIMQNYLQHVNVQRLGLKFFNSLIHRNYSTFINLNIINDYLQINNKIFKKLHTINL
;
A
#
# COMPACT_ATOMS: atom_id res chain seq x y z
N MET A 1 -21.57 44.47 -46.51
CA MET A 1 -22.20 43.78 -45.38
C MET A 1 -23.04 42.66 -45.95
N ASN A 2 -22.69 41.41 -45.63
CA ASN A 2 -23.36 40.23 -46.16
C ASN A 2 -24.62 39.96 -45.30
N PRO A 3 -25.83 39.78 -45.85
CA PRO A 3 -27.07 39.69 -45.06
C PRO A 3 -27.26 38.35 -44.34
N ASP A 4 -26.39 37.36 -44.58
CA ASP A 4 -26.53 35.99 -44.07
C ASP A 4 -26.00 35.75 -42.65
N LEU A 5 -25.67 36.82 -41.90
CA LEU A 5 -25.11 36.73 -40.53
C LEU A 5 -26.10 37.18 -39.43
N LEU A 6 -27.41 37.19 -39.70
CA LEU A 6 -28.45 37.63 -38.76
C LEU A 6 -29.32 36.48 -38.23
N GLY A 7 -28.74 35.30 -37.99
CA GLY A 7 -29.50 34.11 -37.59
C GLY A 7 -28.78 33.07 -36.74
N GLU A 8 -27.67 33.39 -36.06
CA GLU A 8 -27.10 32.47 -35.06
C GLU A 8 -27.71 32.76 -33.68
N LEU A 9 -28.81 32.06 -33.38
CA LEU A 9 -29.26 31.88 -31.99
C LEU A 9 -28.09 31.28 -31.22
N ALA A 10 -27.70 31.90 -30.11
CA ALA A 10 -26.72 31.36 -29.20
C ALA A 10 -27.13 29.91 -28.85
N ILE A 11 -26.31 28.94 -29.26
CA ILE A 11 -26.46 27.56 -28.83
C ILE A 11 -26.13 27.59 -27.33
N GLU A 12 -27.16 27.64 -26.50
CA GLU A 12 -27.01 27.37 -25.07
C GLU A 12 -26.43 25.97 -24.96
N CYS A 13 -25.16 25.88 -24.57
CA CYS A 13 -24.59 24.62 -24.12
C CYS A 13 -25.52 24.11 -23.01
N PRO A 14 -26.06 22.88 -23.12
CA PRO A 14 -26.78 22.30 -22.00
C PRO A 14 -25.85 22.35 -20.78
N PRO A 15 -26.36 22.69 -19.59
CA PRO A 15 -25.53 22.70 -18.40
C PRO A 15 -24.82 21.35 -18.33
N ASP A 16 -23.48 21.38 -18.20
CA ASP A 16 -22.68 20.17 -17.99
C ASP A 16 -23.39 19.36 -16.91
N GLU A 17 -24.01 18.24 -17.29
CA GLU A 17 -24.60 17.33 -16.32
C GLU A 17 -23.45 16.91 -15.43
N LEU A 18 -23.43 17.43 -14.19
CA LEU A 18 -22.52 16.96 -13.15
C LEU A 18 -22.50 15.44 -13.22
N PRO A 19 -21.32 14.80 -13.28
CA PRO A 19 -21.23 13.38 -13.57
C PRO A 19 -22.16 12.62 -12.64
N ARG A 20 -23.25 12.07 -13.20
CA ARG A 20 -24.27 11.38 -12.43
C ARG A 20 -23.56 10.28 -11.66
N ARG A 21 -23.52 10.42 -10.34
CA ARG A 21 -22.91 9.41 -9.47
C ARG A 21 -23.62 8.10 -9.75
N ARG A 22 -22.89 7.11 -10.25
CA ARG A 22 -23.43 5.79 -10.53
C ARG A 22 -23.40 5.01 -9.23
N LEU A 23 -24.52 4.34 -8.92
CA LEU A 23 -24.54 3.41 -7.81
C LEU A 23 -23.41 2.37 -7.98
N PRO A 24 -22.71 2.01 -6.89
CA PRO A 24 -21.76 0.91 -6.88
C PRO A 24 -22.31 -0.34 -7.54
N ARG A 25 -21.45 -1.11 -8.22
CA ARG A 25 -21.80 -2.48 -8.60
C ARG A 25 -22.01 -3.28 -7.31
N TYR A 26 -23.05 -4.11 -7.27
CA TYR A 26 -23.42 -4.92 -6.10
C TYR A 26 -23.92 -4.11 -4.90
N ILE A 27 -24.65 -3.00 -5.15
CA ILE A 27 -25.28 -2.16 -4.12
C ILE A 27 -26.17 -2.96 -3.14
N GLU A 28 -26.66 -4.12 -3.59
CA GLU A 28 -27.42 -5.08 -2.79
C GLU A 28 -26.62 -5.55 -1.58
N TRP A 29 -25.29 -5.68 -1.68
CA TRP A 29 -24.40 -6.09 -0.60
C TRP A 29 -23.91 -4.95 0.30
N CYS A 30 -24.18 -3.72 -0.11
CA CYS A 30 -23.74 -2.54 0.61
C CYS A 30 -24.75 -2.15 1.69
N ALA A 31 -24.25 -1.49 2.74
CA ALA A 31 -25.05 -0.97 3.85
C ALA A 31 -26.18 -0.01 3.37
N PRO A 32 -27.29 0.12 4.11
CA PRO A 32 -28.44 0.90 3.68
C PRO A 32 -28.11 2.34 3.23
N GLU A 33 -27.20 3.01 3.94
CA GLU A 33 -26.79 4.39 3.69
C GLU A 33 -26.03 4.57 2.37
N THR A 34 -25.43 3.50 1.82
CA THR A 34 -24.67 3.58 0.56
C THR A 34 -25.55 3.88 -0.66
N SER A 35 -26.85 3.63 -0.56
CA SER A 35 -27.84 4.06 -1.55
C SER A 35 -27.93 5.59 -1.66
N GLN A 36 -27.53 6.31 -0.62
CA GLN A 36 -27.45 7.76 -0.55
C GLN A 36 -26.02 8.28 -0.82
N PHE A 37 -25.12 7.39 -1.30
CA PHE A 37 -23.70 7.68 -1.53
C PHE A 37 -22.91 8.03 -0.27
N GLU A 38 -23.35 7.55 0.89
CA GLU A 38 -22.61 7.63 2.14
C GLU A 38 -21.77 6.36 2.33
N PHE A 39 -20.44 6.53 2.40
CA PHE A 39 -19.49 5.43 2.53
C PHE A 39 -18.58 5.70 3.72
N THR A 40 -18.66 4.84 4.72
CA THR A 40 -17.85 4.91 5.95
C THR A 40 -17.24 3.54 6.24
N ASP A 41 -16.28 3.48 7.15
CA ASP A 41 -15.77 2.23 7.71
C ASP A 41 -16.91 1.39 8.32
N LYS A 42 -17.92 2.04 8.91
CA LYS A 42 -19.13 1.38 9.41
C LYS A 42 -19.95 0.72 8.29
N SER A 43 -19.92 1.25 7.07
CA SER A 43 -20.58 0.61 5.92
C SER A 43 -19.94 -0.75 5.61
N ASP A 44 -18.61 -0.84 5.69
CA ASP A 44 -17.88 -2.11 5.53
C ASP A 44 -18.18 -3.09 6.67
N VAL A 45 -18.32 -2.60 7.92
CA VAL A 45 -18.71 -3.42 9.08
C VAL A 45 -20.08 -4.08 8.87
N TRP A 46 -21.05 -3.35 8.31
CA TRP A 46 -22.37 -3.89 8.01
C TRP A 46 -22.29 -5.01 6.97
N THR A 47 -21.57 -4.76 5.87
CA THR A 47 -21.37 -5.77 4.81
C THR A 47 -20.65 -7.01 5.34
N LEU A 48 -19.66 -6.85 6.22
CA LEU A 48 -19.01 -7.98 6.89
C LEU A 48 -20.00 -8.80 7.74
N GLY A 49 -20.88 -8.12 8.47
CA GLY A 49 -21.96 -8.77 9.24
C GLY A 49 -22.88 -9.61 8.35
N CYS A 50 -23.26 -9.09 7.18
CA CYS A 50 -24.06 -9.83 6.21
C CYS A 50 -23.32 -11.05 5.65
N ILE A 51 -22.04 -10.92 5.32
CA ILE A 51 -21.22 -12.04 4.83
C ILE A 51 -21.13 -13.15 5.88
N ILE A 52 -20.77 -12.82 7.12
CA ILE A 52 -20.66 -13.80 8.20
C ILE A 52 -22.00 -14.50 8.42
N THR A 53 -23.10 -13.74 8.42
CA THR A 53 -24.46 -14.28 8.53
C THR A 53 -24.75 -15.29 7.44
N ILE A 54 -24.48 -14.92 6.18
CA ILE A 54 -24.72 -15.79 5.04
C ILE A 54 -23.84 -17.05 5.12
N LEU A 55 -22.59 -16.94 5.58
CA LEU A 55 -21.72 -18.09 5.79
C LEU A 55 -22.25 -19.06 6.84
N ILE A 56 -22.83 -18.56 7.94
CA ILE A 56 -23.49 -19.39 8.96
C ILE A 56 -24.68 -20.15 8.38
N TYR A 57 -25.48 -19.49 7.53
CA TYR A 57 -26.72 -20.04 6.99
C TYR A 57 -26.60 -20.64 5.59
N ILE A 58 -25.38 -20.74 5.03
CA ILE A 58 -25.17 -21.14 3.63
C ILE A 58 -25.76 -22.51 3.31
N LYS A 59 -25.81 -23.41 4.30
CA LYS A 59 -26.41 -24.75 4.18
C LYS A 59 -27.94 -24.73 4.04
N TYR A 60 -28.59 -23.64 4.43
CA TYR A 60 -30.05 -23.45 4.36
C TYR A 60 -30.48 -22.51 3.22
N LEU A 61 -29.52 -21.83 2.58
CA LEU A 61 -29.80 -20.96 1.45
C LEU A 61 -29.92 -21.81 0.18
N PHE A 62 -31.06 -21.69 -0.49
CA PHE A 62 -31.19 -22.21 -1.86
C PHE A 62 -30.28 -21.40 -2.79
N LYS A 63 -29.70 -22.08 -3.78
CA LYS A 63 -28.81 -21.48 -4.80
C LYS A 63 -29.43 -20.19 -5.39
N ASN A 64 -28.63 -19.12 -5.45
CA ASN A 64 -29.00 -17.80 -5.99
C ASN A 64 -30.02 -17.00 -5.15
N LYS A 65 -30.17 -17.30 -3.86
CA LYS A 65 -31.01 -16.53 -2.92
C LYS A 65 -30.21 -15.66 -1.95
N GLU A 66 -28.92 -15.48 -2.17
CA GLU A 66 -28.05 -14.72 -1.27
C GLU A 66 -28.45 -13.24 -1.28
N ILE A 67 -28.73 -12.67 -2.45
CA ILE A 67 -29.20 -11.28 -2.58
C ILE A 67 -30.53 -11.07 -1.86
N LEU A 68 -31.49 -12.00 -2.02
CA LEU A 68 -32.76 -11.95 -1.31
C LEU A 68 -32.59 -12.02 0.21
N ALA A 69 -31.61 -12.80 0.69
CA ALA A 69 -31.27 -12.86 2.10
C ALA A 69 -30.71 -11.52 2.60
N VAL A 70 -29.84 -10.86 1.82
CA VAL A 70 -29.34 -9.52 2.15
C VAL A 70 -30.46 -8.48 2.18
N ASP A 71 -31.38 -8.50 1.21
CA ASP A 71 -32.53 -7.58 1.20
C ASP A 71 -33.45 -7.80 2.41
N GLN A 72 -33.63 -9.05 2.83
CA GLN A 72 -34.37 -9.36 4.07
C GLN A 72 -33.67 -8.83 5.32
N LEU A 73 -32.34 -8.93 5.38
CA LEU A 73 -31.54 -8.35 6.47
C LEU A 73 -31.64 -6.82 6.51
N LYS A 74 -31.72 -6.15 5.35
CA LYS A 74 -31.97 -4.70 5.27
C LYS A 74 -33.36 -4.34 5.77
N ALA A 75 -34.38 -5.11 5.37
CA ALA A 75 -35.78 -4.82 5.67
C ALA A 75 -36.16 -5.09 7.13
N LYS A 76 -35.50 -6.03 7.79
CA LYS A 76 -35.75 -6.38 9.20
C LYS A 76 -34.43 -6.40 9.95
N GLU A 77 -34.25 -5.47 10.89
CA GLU A 77 -33.19 -5.62 11.88
C GLU A 77 -33.39 -6.95 12.62
N ASN A 78 -32.36 -7.80 12.65
CA ASN A 78 -32.32 -9.03 13.45
C ASN A 78 -33.19 -10.22 12.97
N VAL A 79 -33.09 -10.58 11.69
CA VAL A 79 -33.69 -11.83 11.12
C VAL A 79 -33.16 -13.12 11.80
N PHE A 80 -32.09 -13.03 12.62
CA PHE A 80 -31.42 -14.15 13.27
C PHE A 80 -32.34 -15.06 14.08
N HIS A 81 -33.37 -14.50 14.71
CA HIS A 81 -34.29 -15.28 15.54
C HIS A 81 -35.11 -16.31 14.75
N HIS A 82 -35.20 -16.18 13.42
CA HIS A 82 -36.02 -17.05 12.59
C HIS A 82 -35.21 -18.14 11.88
N LEU A 83 -33.88 -18.02 11.89
CA LEU A 83 -32.98 -18.86 11.10
C LEU A 83 -32.17 -19.86 11.95
N SER A 84 -32.08 -19.64 13.26
CA SER A 84 -31.42 -20.55 14.20
C SER A 84 -32.40 -21.16 15.19
N SER A 85 -32.13 -22.40 15.60
CA SER A 85 -32.82 -22.98 16.76
C SER A 85 -32.49 -22.19 18.04
N THR A 86 -33.38 -22.25 19.05
CA THR A 86 -33.15 -21.59 20.35
C THR A 86 -31.84 -22.05 21.01
N GLU A 87 -31.46 -23.31 20.80
CA GLU A 87 -30.24 -23.90 21.34
C GLU A 87 -28.97 -23.39 20.62
N GLU A 88 -28.99 -23.26 19.30
CA GLU A 88 -27.88 -22.65 18.53
C GLU A 88 -27.69 -21.17 18.89
N LEU A 89 -28.80 -20.45 19.09
CA LEU A 89 -28.77 -19.04 19.48
C LEU A 89 -28.11 -18.84 20.84
N GLU A 90 -28.43 -19.69 21.82
CA GLU A 90 -27.82 -19.62 23.15
C GLU A 90 -26.34 -20.03 23.13
N THR A 91 -26.01 -21.09 22.37
CA THR A 91 -24.63 -21.58 22.24
C THR A 91 -23.71 -20.55 21.60
N HIS A 92 -24.21 -19.75 20.66
CA HIS A 92 -23.45 -18.75 19.93
C HIS A 92 -23.91 -17.31 20.24
N LYS A 93 -24.44 -17.08 21.44
CA LYS A 93 -25.04 -15.79 21.83
C LYS A 93 -24.13 -14.57 21.62
N GLU A 94 -22.84 -14.71 21.90
CA GLU A 94 -21.87 -13.61 21.75
C GLU A 94 -21.68 -13.25 20.26
N LEU A 95 -21.64 -14.25 19.37
CA LEU A 95 -21.57 -14.04 17.93
C LEU A 95 -22.83 -13.35 17.41
N PHE A 96 -24.01 -13.81 17.82
CA PHE A 96 -25.28 -13.21 17.39
C PHE A 96 -25.49 -11.80 17.94
N ARG A 97 -25.05 -11.54 19.18
CA ARG A 97 -25.01 -10.18 19.74
C ARG A 97 -24.14 -9.27 18.87
N LEU A 98 -22.93 -9.72 18.52
CA LEU A 98 -22.00 -8.96 17.70
C LEU A 98 -22.57 -8.68 16.30
N LEU A 99 -23.10 -9.71 15.65
CA LEU A 99 -23.76 -9.58 14.34
C LEU A 99 -24.90 -8.55 14.38
N SER A 100 -25.72 -8.57 15.44
CA SER A 100 -26.81 -7.60 15.62
C SER A 100 -26.30 -6.16 15.77
N GLN A 101 -25.13 -5.96 16.38
CA GLN A 101 -24.48 -4.65 16.47
C GLN A 101 -23.84 -4.19 15.15
N MET A 102 -23.26 -5.13 14.39
CA MET A 102 -22.66 -4.87 13.07
C MET A 102 -23.72 -4.51 12.01
N MET A 103 -24.90 -5.13 12.06
CA MET A 103 -25.94 -4.95 11.05
C MET A 103 -27.02 -3.92 11.41
N LYS A 104 -26.73 -3.01 12.35
CA LYS A 104 -27.61 -1.86 12.61
C LYS A 104 -27.78 -1.01 11.37
N ASN A 105 -29.03 -0.71 10.99
CA ASN A 105 -29.29 0.06 9.78
C ASN A 105 -28.82 1.51 9.93
N ASN A 106 -29.02 2.11 11.12
CA ASN A 106 -28.47 3.41 11.47
C ASN A 106 -26.95 3.31 11.72
N PRO A 107 -26.09 3.95 10.91
CA PRO A 107 -24.64 3.93 11.12
C PRO A 107 -24.20 4.50 12.48
N SER A 108 -25.00 5.41 13.07
CA SER A 108 -24.68 6.00 14.38
C SER A 108 -24.76 4.98 15.52
N GLU A 109 -25.66 4.00 15.40
CA GLU A 109 -25.87 2.92 16.38
C GLU A 109 -25.02 1.68 16.09
N ARG A 110 -24.47 1.60 14.87
CA ARG A 110 -23.63 0.50 14.43
C ARG A 110 -22.27 0.54 15.13
N ILE A 111 -21.79 -0.62 15.56
CA ILE A 111 -20.45 -0.75 16.14
C ILE A 111 -19.39 -0.26 15.12
N SER A 112 -18.38 0.47 15.59
CA SER A 112 -17.26 0.88 14.73
C SER A 112 -16.27 -0.27 14.53
N LEU A 113 -15.39 -0.16 13.54
CA LEU A 113 -14.34 -1.17 13.34
C LEU A 113 -13.39 -1.25 14.55
N ASN A 114 -13.07 -0.12 15.19
CA ASN A 114 -12.21 -0.10 16.36
C ASN A 114 -12.88 -0.77 17.56
N ASP A 115 -14.14 -0.44 17.83
CA ASP A 115 -14.90 -1.06 18.93
C ASP A 115 -15.08 -2.58 18.69
N LEU A 116 -15.23 -2.99 17.43
CA LEU A 116 -15.30 -4.41 17.04
C LEU A 116 -13.98 -5.15 17.34
N LEU A 117 -12.83 -4.50 17.10
CA LEU A 117 -11.51 -5.07 17.42
C LEU A 117 -11.24 -5.09 18.93
N ASP A 118 -11.88 -4.19 19.68
CA ASP A 118 -11.79 -4.11 21.14
C ASP A 118 -12.79 -5.03 21.87
N ASP A 119 -13.77 -5.62 21.18
CA ASP A 119 -14.70 -6.58 21.76
C ASP A 119 -13.97 -7.86 22.24
N LEU A 120 -14.27 -8.26 23.48
CA LEU A 120 -13.59 -9.39 24.14
C LEU A 120 -13.76 -10.71 23.37
N TYR A 121 -14.94 -10.97 22.82
CA TYR A 121 -15.20 -12.19 22.05
C TYR A 121 -14.35 -12.20 20.78
N VAL A 122 -14.25 -11.06 20.09
CA VAL A 122 -13.38 -10.91 18.92
C VAL A 122 -11.90 -11.08 19.29
N GLN A 123 -11.43 -10.47 20.37
CA GLN A 123 -10.04 -10.63 20.82
C GLN A 123 -9.68 -12.09 21.14
N VAL A 124 -10.59 -12.81 21.82
CA VAL A 124 -10.41 -14.24 22.11
C VAL A 124 -10.35 -15.06 20.82
N LEU A 125 -11.23 -14.79 19.86
CA LEU A 125 -11.23 -15.45 18.56
C LEU A 125 -9.94 -15.17 17.78
N LEU A 126 -9.50 -13.93 17.70
CA LEU A 126 -8.26 -13.55 17.01
C LEU A 126 -7.04 -14.22 17.64
N LYS A 127 -7.00 -14.30 18.98
CA LYS A 127 -5.93 -15.00 19.70
C LYS A 127 -5.93 -16.50 19.44
N HIS A 128 -7.11 -17.12 19.41
CA HIS A 128 -7.24 -18.57 19.20
C HIS A 128 -6.97 -18.97 17.74
N THR A 129 -7.53 -18.22 16.79
CA THR A 129 -7.42 -18.51 15.35
C THR A 129 -6.06 -18.08 14.79
N ASN A 130 -5.40 -17.09 15.40
CA ASN A 130 -4.13 -16.52 14.98
C ASN A 130 -4.07 -16.36 13.44
N PRO A 131 -4.91 -15.48 12.88
CA PRO A 131 -5.10 -15.38 11.43
C PRO A 131 -3.78 -15.07 10.71
N GLU A 132 -2.89 -14.30 11.33
CA GLU A 132 -1.56 -14.03 10.76
C GLU A 132 -0.70 -15.29 10.62
N PHE A 133 -0.71 -16.17 11.63
CA PHE A 133 -0.01 -17.45 11.53
C PHE A 133 -0.58 -18.30 10.38
N ILE A 134 -1.90 -18.43 10.29
CA ILE A 134 -2.55 -19.22 9.22
C ILE A 134 -2.24 -18.61 7.84
N MET A 135 -2.36 -17.30 7.71
CA MET A 135 -2.10 -16.60 6.45
C MET A 135 -0.64 -16.73 6.04
N ARG A 136 0.29 -16.62 6.99
CA ARG A 136 1.72 -16.86 6.74
C ARG A 136 1.99 -18.29 6.33
N ALA A 137 1.42 -19.27 7.02
CA ALA A 137 1.55 -20.68 6.67
C ALA A 137 1.12 -20.92 5.22
N LYS A 138 0.00 -20.32 4.78
CA LYS A 138 -0.44 -20.36 3.37
C LYS A 138 0.57 -19.73 2.41
N ARG A 139 1.18 -18.60 2.78
CA ARG A 139 2.25 -17.95 1.98
C ARG A 139 3.50 -18.82 1.88
N CYS A 140 3.74 -19.72 2.83
CA CYS A 140 4.89 -20.62 2.87
C CYS A 140 4.66 -21.98 2.20
N ILE A 141 3.44 -22.29 1.73
CA ILE A 141 3.14 -23.59 1.08
C ILE A 141 3.98 -23.80 -0.17
N VAL A 142 4.05 -22.77 -1.02
CA VAL A 142 4.83 -22.83 -2.26
C VAL A 142 6.29 -22.57 -1.94
N THR A 143 7.14 -23.46 -2.41
CA THR A 143 8.57 -23.45 -2.16
C THR A 143 9.37 -23.11 -3.42
N VAL A 144 10.67 -22.90 -3.24
CA VAL A 144 11.59 -22.65 -4.37
C VAL A 144 11.72 -23.89 -5.26
N THR A 145 11.44 -25.11 -4.77
CA THR A 145 11.46 -26.31 -5.63
C THR A 145 10.26 -26.35 -6.57
N ASP A 146 9.10 -25.88 -6.13
CA ASP A 146 7.89 -25.79 -6.97
C ASP A 146 8.02 -24.69 -8.03
N LYS A 147 8.66 -23.59 -7.64
CA LYS A 147 8.88 -22.41 -8.50
C LYS A 147 10.34 -21.96 -8.41
N PRO A 148 11.25 -22.55 -9.20
CA PRO A 148 12.67 -22.25 -9.11
C PRO A 148 12.98 -20.80 -9.50
N PHE A 149 13.85 -20.17 -8.72
CA PHE A 149 14.33 -18.82 -9.00
C PHE A 149 15.33 -18.84 -10.17
N PRO A 150 15.16 -18.00 -11.21
CA PRO A 150 15.96 -18.05 -12.43
C PRO A 150 17.33 -17.36 -12.25
N VAL A 151 18.23 -17.96 -11.47
CA VAL A 151 19.56 -17.40 -11.12
C VAL A 151 20.40 -17.04 -12.36
N ASN A 152 20.41 -17.91 -13.37
CA ASN A 152 21.26 -17.78 -14.55
C ASN A 152 20.56 -17.07 -15.73
N ASP A 153 19.36 -16.53 -15.51
CA ASP A 153 18.57 -15.88 -16.56
C ASP A 153 18.79 -14.35 -16.54
N THR A 154 18.13 -13.65 -17.46
CA THR A 154 18.11 -12.19 -17.58
C THR A 154 17.60 -11.49 -16.32
N MET A 155 17.99 -10.24 -16.13
CA MET A 155 17.54 -9.43 -14.99
C MET A 155 16.02 -9.22 -15.02
N GLU A 156 15.47 -9.08 -16.22
CA GLU A 156 14.04 -8.97 -16.48
C GLU A 156 13.28 -10.21 -16.01
N ALA A 157 13.82 -11.40 -16.25
CA ALA A 157 13.24 -12.66 -15.76
C ALA A 157 13.23 -12.70 -14.22
N LYS A 158 14.31 -12.26 -13.58
CA LYS A 158 14.43 -12.19 -12.11
C LYS A 158 13.45 -11.18 -11.49
N ILE A 159 13.29 -10.00 -12.09
CA ILE A 159 12.31 -9.00 -11.66
C ILE A 159 10.88 -9.50 -11.89
N LYS A 160 10.62 -10.13 -13.04
CA LYS A 160 9.32 -10.74 -13.34
C LYS A 160 8.96 -11.82 -12.31
N TYR A 161 9.93 -12.61 -11.87
CA TYR A 161 9.73 -13.62 -10.82
C TYR A 161 9.22 -13.00 -9.51
N LEU A 162 9.79 -11.87 -9.06
CA LEU A 162 9.31 -11.15 -7.87
C LEU A 162 7.86 -10.66 -8.01
N HIS A 163 7.47 -10.21 -9.21
CA HIS A 163 6.12 -9.75 -9.45
C HIS A 163 5.11 -10.90 -9.54
N VAL A 164 5.48 -12.03 -10.14
CA VAL A 164 4.59 -13.18 -10.29
C VAL A 164 4.40 -13.94 -8.97
N ASN A 165 5.46 -14.05 -8.16
CA ASN A 165 5.46 -14.88 -6.96
C ASN A 165 5.31 -14.08 -5.66
N TRP A 166 4.81 -12.85 -5.73
CA TRP A 166 4.71 -11.91 -4.60
C TRP A 166 4.01 -12.47 -3.36
N GLN A 167 3.09 -13.43 -3.51
CA GLN A 167 2.37 -14.05 -2.40
C GLN A 167 3.14 -15.16 -1.70
N HIS A 168 4.20 -15.71 -2.31
CA HIS A 168 4.90 -16.89 -1.83
C HIS A 168 6.18 -16.49 -1.08
N GLU A 169 6.16 -16.60 0.25
CA GLU A 169 7.22 -16.10 1.14
C GLU A 169 8.58 -16.69 0.77
N ASN A 170 8.67 -18.02 0.61
CA ASN A 170 9.93 -18.71 0.28
C ASN A 170 10.52 -18.27 -1.07
N CYS A 171 9.67 -18.09 -2.08
CA CYS A 171 10.07 -17.62 -3.41
C CYS A 171 10.64 -16.20 -3.32
N ILE A 172 9.94 -15.32 -2.60
CA ILE A 172 10.34 -13.93 -2.43
C ILE A 172 11.63 -13.83 -1.64
N GLU A 173 11.76 -14.56 -0.54
CA GLU A 173 13.00 -14.61 0.25
C GLU A 173 14.20 -14.95 -0.63
N LYS A 174 14.12 -16.04 -1.42
CA LYS A 174 15.22 -16.43 -2.31
C LYS A 174 15.61 -15.33 -3.29
N ALA A 175 14.61 -14.69 -3.90
CA ALA A 175 14.83 -13.65 -4.88
C ALA A 175 15.45 -12.39 -4.26
N VAL A 176 14.87 -11.86 -3.18
CA VAL A 176 15.37 -10.60 -2.56
C VAL A 176 16.73 -10.78 -1.91
N VAL A 177 17.03 -11.95 -1.32
CA VAL A 177 18.37 -12.27 -0.81
C VAL A 177 19.38 -12.24 -1.95
N TRP A 178 19.09 -12.92 -3.06
CA TRP A 178 19.95 -12.91 -4.25
C TRP A 178 20.19 -11.47 -4.74
N PHE A 179 19.14 -10.66 -4.87
CA PHE A 179 19.29 -9.25 -5.26
C PHE A 179 20.20 -8.49 -4.28
N ALA A 180 19.96 -8.61 -2.98
CA ALA A 180 20.74 -7.90 -1.96
C ALA A 180 22.22 -8.32 -1.91
N GLU A 181 22.56 -9.56 -2.28
CA GLU A 181 23.94 -10.06 -2.36
C GLU A 181 24.66 -9.61 -3.63
N ASN A 182 23.94 -9.46 -4.75
CA ASN A 182 24.54 -9.17 -6.05
C ASN A 182 24.54 -7.68 -6.42
N ILE A 183 23.70 -6.87 -5.77
CA ILE A 183 23.53 -5.44 -6.04
C ILE A 183 24.81 -4.60 -5.88
N LEU A 184 25.74 -5.03 -5.04
CA LEU A 184 27.02 -4.34 -4.83
C LEU A 184 28.09 -4.73 -5.86
N ASN A 185 27.92 -5.90 -6.49
CA ASN A 185 28.91 -6.48 -7.39
C ASN A 185 28.60 -6.19 -8.86
N ASP A 186 27.36 -5.83 -9.19
CA ASP A 186 26.92 -5.61 -10.56
C ASP A 186 26.28 -4.22 -10.73
N ASN A 187 27.08 -3.30 -11.28
CA ASN A 187 26.68 -1.94 -11.61
C ASN A 187 25.58 -1.86 -12.70
N HIS A 188 25.24 -2.99 -13.35
CA HIS A 188 24.19 -3.07 -14.36
C HIS A 188 22.81 -3.44 -13.80
N ILE A 189 22.69 -3.67 -12.49
CA ILE A 189 21.39 -3.88 -11.85
C ILE A 189 20.64 -2.54 -11.80
N ASN A 190 19.98 -2.20 -12.91
CA ASN A 190 19.11 -1.04 -12.99
C ASN A 190 17.79 -1.37 -12.29
N LEU A 191 17.75 -1.12 -10.98
CA LEU A 191 16.57 -1.31 -10.14
C LEU A 191 15.51 -0.31 -10.61
N THR A 192 14.65 -0.79 -11.51
CA THR A 192 13.60 0.06 -12.06
C THR A 192 12.75 0.65 -10.93
N HIS A 193 12.25 1.86 -11.13
CA HIS A 193 11.41 2.58 -10.17
C HIS A 193 10.17 1.81 -9.68
N ARG A 194 9.75 0.76 -10.40
CA ARG A 194 8.63 -0.12 -10.04
C ARG A 194 9.02 -1.12 -8.96
N LEU A 195 10.30 -1.52 -8.93
CA LEU A 195 10.81 -2.49 -7.98
C LEU A 195 10.80 -1.93 -6.55
N SER A 196 11.23 -0.69 -6.33
CA SER A 196 11.22 -0.07 -4.98
C SER A 196 9.83 -0.05 -4.35
N SER A 197 8.79 0.31 -5.13
CA SER A 197 7.41 0.29 -4.64
C SER A 197 6.92 -1.13 -4.34
N HIS A 198 7.32 -2.11 -5.16
CA HIS A 198 6.99 -3.51 -4.96
C HIS A 198 7.68 -4.07 -3.71
N LEU A 199 8.93 -3.69 -3.44
CA LEU A 199 9.67 -4.12 -2.25
C LEU A 199 9.00 -3.66 -0.95
N PHE A 200 8.47 -2.43 -0.88
CA PHE A 200 7.68 -2.00 0.29
C PHE A 200 6.41 -2.84 0.48
N GLN A 201 5.72 -3.21 -0.61
CA GLN A 201 4.56 -4.11 -0.53
C GLN A 201 4.95 -5.50 -0.04
N LEU A 202 6.08 -6.04 -0.51
CA LEU A 202 6.61 -7.32 -0.05
C LEU A 202 7.01 -7.28 1.43
N MET A 203 7.66 -6.20 1.88
CA MET A 203 8.00 -5.99 3.29
C MET A 203 6.76 -5.92 4.18
N TYR A 204 5.70 -5.24 3.72
CA TYR A 204 4.43 -5.19 4.45
C TYR A 204 3.78 -6.57 4.55
N LEU A 205 3.66 -7.28 3.43
CA LEU A 205 2.98 -8.58 3.39
C LEU A 205 3.74 -9.68 4.14
N HIS A 206 5.07 -9.69 4.02
CA HIS A 206 5.95 -10.70 4.60
C HIS A 206 6.73 -10.15 5.78
N GLN A 207 6.12 -9.26 6.55
CA GLN A 207 6.76 -8.58 7.69
C GLN A 207 7.33 -9.53 8.74
N ALA A 208 6.87 -10.77 8.81
CA ALA A 208 7.36 -11.76 9.76
C ALA A 208 8.70 -12.43 9.32
N ASN A 209 9.16 -12.20 8.09
CA ASN A 209 10.39 -12.76 7.54
C ASN A 209 11.50 -11.70 7.51
N LEU A 210 12.47 -11.85 8.43
CA LEU A 210 13.59 -10.92 8.59
C LEU A 210 14.52 -10.89 7.37
N SER A 211 14.70 -12.01 6.66
CA SER A 211 15.51 -12.05 5.44
C SER A 211 14.89 -11.15 4.37
N ILE A 212 13.56 -11.21 4.20
CA ILE A 212 12.85 -10.35 3.25
C ILE A 212 12.98 -8.89 3.64
N ILE A 213 12.74 -8.54 4.91
CA ILE A 213 12.85 -7.16 5.40
C ILE A 213 14.26 -6.61 5.16
N THR A 214 15.28 -7.30 5.66
CA THR A 214 16.65 -6.81 5.65
C THR A 214 17.20 -6.72 4.23
N SER A 215 16.89 -7.71 3.38
CA SER A 215 17.32 -7.71 1.97
C SER A 215 16.60 -6.62 1.17
N SER A 216 15.30 -6.45 1.37
CA SER A 216 14.54 -5.38 0.71
C SER A 216 15.04 -3.99 1.11
N LEU A 217 15.31 -3.76 2.40
CA LEU A 217 15.90 -2.50 2.87
C LEU A 217 17.27 -2.24 2.24
N LYS A 218 18.16 -3.25 2.17
CA LYS A 218 19.46 -3.12 1.49
C LYS A 218 19.30 -2.69 0.03
N ILE A 219 18.36 -3.31 -0.69
CA ILE A 219 18.09 -2.99 -2.09
C ILE A 219 17.58 -1.57 -2.23
N ILE A 220 16.62 -1.16 -1.41
CA ILE A 220 16.04 0.20 -1.45
C ILE A 220 17.10 1.27 -1.13
N ILE A 221 17.92 1.04 -0.09
CA ILE A 221 19.02 1.94 0.27
C ILE A 221 19.98 2.12 -0.90
N HIS A 222 20.41 1.02 -1.51
CA HIS A 222 21.31 1.07 -2.65
C HIS A 222 20.67 1.82 -3.83
N SER A 223 19.39 1.61 -4.12
CA SER A 223 18.68 2.38 -5.15
C SER A 223 18.72 3.88 -4.89
N ILE A 224 18.54 4.31 -3.63
CA ILE A 224 18.59 5.72 -3.24
C ILE A 224 20.02 6.28 -3.43
N GLU A 225 21.03 5.54 -2.97
CA GLU A 225 22.45 5.93 -3.05
C GLU A 225 22.95 6.00 -4.51
N ASN A 226 22.59 5.03 -5.35
CA ASN A 226 22.98 5.02 -6.76
C ASN A 226 22.33 6.19 -7.53
N GLU A 227 21.05 6.49 -7.26
CA GLU A 227 20.42 7.68 -7.83
C GLU A 227 21.09 9.00 -7.42
N GLN A 228 21.55 9.09 -6.17
CA GLN A 228 22.32 10.25 -5.70
C GLN A 228 23.63 10.39 -6.49
N LEU A 229 24.40 9.32 -6.65
CA LEU A 229 25.64 9.33 -7.41
C LEU A 229 25.41 9.76 -8.86
N GLN A 230 24.37 9.24 -9.52
CA GLN A 230 24.03 9.64 -10.89
C GLN A 230 23.65 11.13 -10.99
N SER A 231 22.90 11.66 -10.01
CA SER A 231 22.56 13.09 -9.96
C SER A 231 23.77 14.01 -9.73
N MET A 232 24.76 13.57 -8.97
CA MET A 232 26.00 14.35 -8.75
C MET A 232 26.90 14.35 -10.00
N LEU A 233 27.00 13.21 -10.70
CA LEU A 233 27.77 13.08 -11.94
C LEU A 233 27.19 13.89 -13.10
N THR A 234 25.87 14.09 -13.15
CA THR A 234 25.24 14.95 -14.15
C THR A 234 25.43 16.44 -13.84
N CYS A 235 25.43 16.84 -12.56
CA CYS A 235 25.74 18.22 -12.15
C CYS A 235 27.21 18.61 -12.39
N SER A 236 28.16 17.68 -12.24
CA SER A 236 29.59 17.94 -12.42
C SER A 236 30.04 18.12 -13.88
N ARG A 237 29.21 17.76 -14.87
CA ARG A 237 29.56 17.83 -16.31
C ARG A 237 29.20 19.15 -16.99
N HIS A 238 28.79 20.17 -16.26
CA HIS A 238 28.69 21.54 -16.76
C HIS A 238 29.71 22.41 -16.05
N PRO A 239 30.89 22.66 -16.66
CA PRO A 239 31.69 23.81 -16.26
C PRO A 239 30.83 25.05 -16.45
N CYS A 240 30.83 25.92 -15.45
CA CYS A 240 30.27 27.26 -15.55
C CYS A 240 31.06 27.99 -16.65
N GLU A 241 30.52 28.06 -17.87
CA GLU A 241 31.00 29.01 -18.85
C GLU A 241 30.49 30.39 -18.43
N ASP A 242 31.47 31.24 -18.10
CA ASP A 242 31.32 32.62 -17.69
C ASP A 242 30.36 33.37 -18.61
N VAL A 243 29.33 33.95 -18.02
CA VAL A 243 28.43 34.89 -18.68
C VAL A 243 29.20 36.18 -18.93
N SER A 244 29.81 36.30 -20.10
CA SER A 244 30.35 37.55 -20.61
C SER A 244 30.13 37.67 -22.12
N ASN A 245 29.31 38.67 -22.50
CA ASN A 245 29.19 39.31 -23.81
C ASN A 245 28.24 38.75 -24.89
N ARG A 246 27.07 39.41 -24.93
CA ARG A 246 26.39 40.09 -26.06
C ARG A 246 26.12 39.38 -27.40
N SER A 247 24.84 39.54 -27.75
CA SER A 247 24.23 39.95 -29.04
C SER A 247 23.76 38.91 -30.06
N PHE A 248 22.43 38.94 -30.23
CA PHE A 248 21.59 38.62 -31.39
C PHE A 248 22.28 38.10 -32.66
N SER A 249 21.86 36.90 -33.11
CA SER A 249 21.29 36.71 -34.45
C SER A 249 20.61 35.33 -34.57
N SER A 250 19.48 35.35 -35.27
CA SER A 250 18.60 34.23 -35.58
C SER A 250 19.20 33.25 -36.60
N SER A 251 19.06 31.95 -36.35
CA SER A 251 18.38 30.95 -37.22
C SER A 251 19.01 29.54 -37.19
N SER A 252 18.10 28.57 -37.09
CA SER A 252 18.17 27.15 -37.49
C SER A 252 19.09 26.14 -36.79
N SER A 253 18.41 25.14 -36.22
CA SER A 253 18.76 23.71 -36.13
C SER A 253 19.96 23.29 -35.29
N SER A 254 19.68 22.82 -34.07
CA SER A 254 20.09 21.47 -33.66
C SER A 254 19.39 21.08 -32.35
N SER A 255 18.51 20.10 -32.48
CA SER A 255 17.84 19.35 -31.43
C SER A 255 18.85 18.63 -30.53
N SER A 256 19.14 19.17 -29.33
CA SER A 256 19.95 18.45 -28.33
C SER A 256 19.57 18.71 -26.86
N SER A 257 18.51 19.46 -26.56
CA SER A 257 18.20 19.93 -25.19
C SER A 257 16.98 19.27 -24.54
N SER A 258 16.25 18.40 -25.24
CA SER A 258 15.04 17.74 -24.69
C SER A 258 15.31 16.45 -23.91
N SER A 259 16.51 15.86 -24.04
CA SER A 259 16.84 14.58 -23.38
C SER A 259 17.23 14.73 -21.90
N SER A 260 17.81 15.86 -21.49
CA SER A 260 18.27 16.11 -20.11
C SER A 260 17.12 16.48 -19.17
N LEU A 261 16.22 17.37 -19.60
CA LEU A 261 15.03 17.77 -18.85
C LEU A 261 14.06 16.60 -18.62
N HIS A 262 13.88 15.74 -19.62
CA HIS A 262 13.00 14.59 -19.50
C HIS A 262 13.55 13.51 -18.53
N LYS A 263 14.88 13.44 -18.36
CA LYS A 263 15.56 12.56 -17.39
C LYS A 263 15.40 13.09 -15.97
N LEU A 264 15.69 14.37 -15.73
CA LEU A 264 15.49 15.07 -14.46
C LEU A 264 14.03 15.00 -13.96
N LEU A 265 13.05 15.15 -14.86
CA LEU A 265 11.63 15.05 -14.52
C LEU A 265 11.19 13.63 -14.15
N LYS A 266 11.79 12.59 -14.75
CA LYS A 266 11.53 11.18 -14.37
C LYS A 266 12.18 10.82 -13.04
N GLU A 267 13.38 11.33 -12.77
CA GLU A 267 14.12 11.17 -11.50
C GLU A 267 13.35 11.76 -10.30
N SER A 268 12.67 12.90 -10.50
CA SER A 268 11.74 13.51 -9.54
C SER A 268 10.56 12.59 -9.13
N ASN A 269 10.08 11.74 -10.04
CA ASN A 269 8.90 10.91 -9.80
C ASN A 269 9.18 9.59 -9.05
N HIS A 270 10.38 9.02 -9.17
CA HIS A 270 10.72 7.80 -8.42
C HIS A 270 10.97 8.09 -6.94
N PHE A 271 11.75 9.14 -6.64
CA PHE A 271 12.00 9.55 -5.26
C PHE A 271 10.71 9.89 -4.50
N LYS A 272 9.80 10.65 -5.12
CA LYS A 272 8.46 10.92 -4.55
C LYS A 272 7.68 9.66 -4.21
N LYS A 273 7.86 8.56 -4.97
CA LYS A 273 7.21 7.28 -4.68
C LYS A 273 7.84 6.57 -3.48
N ILE A 274 9.17 6.64 -3.33
CA ILE A 274 9.86 6.09 -2.15
C ILE A 274 9.47 6.87 -0.90
N CYS A 275 9.48 8.20 -0.95
CA CYS A 275 9.19 9.11 0.17
C CYS A 275 7.70 9.25 0.51
N LYS A 276 6.83 8.38 -0.01
CA LYS A 276 5.44 8.35 0.41
C LYS A 276 5.37 8.10 1.92
N ILE A 277 4.50 8.84 2.61
CA ILE A 277 4.31 8.77 4.07
C ILE A 277 4.14 7.33 4.55
N ASN A 278 3.32 6.53 3.85
CA ASN A 278 3.07 5.14 4.20
C ASN A 278 4.34 4.27 4.19
N ASN A 279 5.27 4.54 3.27
CA ASN A 279 6.53 3.78 3.20
C ASN A 279 7.46 4.15 4.36
N LEU A 280 7.54 5.44 4.70
CA LEU A 280 8.30 5.90 5.85
C LEU A 280 7.75 5.27 7.13
N TYR A 281 6.44 5.35 7.33
CA TYR A 281 5.74 4.77 8.47
C TYR A 281 5.93 3.26 8.56
N LEU A 282 5.92 2.55 7.43
CA LEU A 282 6.20 1.12 7.39
C LEU A 282 7.60 0.78 7.92
N VAL A 283 8.64 1.51 7.51
CA VAL A 283 10.00 1.29 8.02
C VAL A 283 10.05 1.53 9.53
N LEU A 284 9.36 2.56 10.02
CA LEU A 284 9.27 2.87 11.45
C LEU A 284 8.57 1.76 12.25
N ILE A 285 7.44 1.24 11.75
CA ILE A 285 6.73 0.10 12.35
C ILE A 285 7.64 -1.12 12.39
N ILE A 286 8.34 -1.43 11.30
CA ILE A 286 9.26 -2.56 11.24
C ILE A 286 10.38 -2.40 12.29
N MET A 287 10.96 -1.21 12.39
CA MET A 287 11.96 -0.93 13.42
C MET A 287 11.38 -1.08 14.84
N GLN A 288 10.15 -0.64 15.09
CA GLN A 288 9.48 -0.80 16.38
C GLN A 288 9.22 -2.28 16.72
N ASN A 289 8.69 -3.05 15.76
CA ASN A 289 8.39 -4.48 15.93
C ASN A 289 9.66 -5.31 16.15
N TYR A 290 10.78 -4.90 15.56
CA TYR A 290 12.07 -5.60 15.63
C TYR A 290 13.11 -4.85 16.46
N LEU A 291 12.68 -4.32 17.61
CA LEU A 291 13.50 -3.47 18.47
C LEU A 291 14.85 -4.11 18.88
N GLN A 292 14.85 -5.42 19.14
CA GLN A 292 16.04 -6.16 19.58
C GLN A 292 16.97 -6.56 18.42
N HIS A 293 16.55 -6.40 17.16
CA HIS A 293 17.35 -6.80 16.01
C HIS A 293 18.21 -5.64 15.51
N VAL A 294 19.45 -5.59 15.98
CA VAL A 294 20.45 -4.55 15.63
C VAL A 294 20.56 -4.33 14.12
N ASN A 295 20.54 -5.39 13.32
CA ASN A 295 20.62 -5.29 11.86
C ASN A 295 19.45 -4.54 11.23
N VAL A 296 18.22 -4.74 11.74
CA VAL A 296 17.02 -4.04 11.27
C VAL A 296 17.12 -2.55 11.64
N GLN A 297 17.53 -2.26 12.87
CA GLN A 297 17.72 -0.87 13.32
C GLN A 297 18.77 -0.14 12.48
N ARG A 298 19.93 -0.77 12.24
CA ARG A 298 21.00 -0.21 11.43
C ARG A 298 20.56 0.07 10.00
N LEU A 299 19.85 -0.86 9.36
CA LEU A 299 19.34 -0.68 8.00
C LEU A 299 18.25 0.40 7.93
N GLY A 300 17.33 0.43 8.89
CA GLY A 300 16.32 1.48 8.98
C GLY A 300 16.93 2.87 9.13
N LEU A 301 17.91 3.02 10.03
CA LEU A 301 18.68 4.26 10.18
C LEU A 301 19.43 4.63 8.90
N LYS A 302 20.10 3.67 8.26
CA LYS A 302 20.79 3.89 7.00
C LYS A 302 19.82 4.37 5.92
N PHE A 303 18.62 3.78 5.83
CA PHE A 303 17.56 4.22 4.93
C PHE A 303 17.18 5.70 5.16
N PHE A 304 16.91 6.10 6.41
CA PHE A 304 16.58 7.51 6.69
C PHE A 304 17.76 8.45 6.40
N ASN A 305 18.98 8.05 6.75
CA ASN A 305 20.18 8.85 6.44
C ASN A 305 20.35 9.03 4.92
N SER A 306 20.20 7.96 4.13
CA SER A 306 20.26 8.03 2.67
C SER A 306 19.18 8.96 2.10
N LEU A 307 18.01 9.05 2.73
CA LEU A 307 16.98 10.02 2.32
C LEU A 307 17.33 11.46 2.68
N ILE A 308 17.85 11.71 3.89
CA ILE A 308 18.21 13.05 4.39
C ILE A 308 19.38 13.65 3.58
N HIS A 309 20.37 12.85 3.23
CA HIS A 309 21.54 13.31 2.46
C HIS A 309 21.25 13.60 0.97
N ARG A 310 20.01 13.42 0.48
CA ARG A 310 19.62 13.83 -0.88
C ARG A 310 19.35 15.34 -0.88
N ASN A 311 20.22 16.13 -1.51
CA ASN A 311 20.08 17.59 -1.65
C ASN A 311 18.84 17.97 -2.49
N TYR A 312 17.67 18.16 -1.85
CA TYR A 312 16.59 19.00 -2.41
C TYR A 312 15.80 19.75 -1.33
N SER A 313 15.47 21.00 -1.67
CA SER A 313 14.82 22.06 -0.90
C SER A 313 13.29 21.92 -0.72
N THR A 314 12.70 20.74 -0.89
CA THR A 314 11.23 20.58 -0.85
C THR A 314 10.79 19.57 0.19
N PHE A 315 10.24 20.10 1.29
CA PHE A 315 9.23 19.50 2.17
C PHE A 315 9.26 17.96 2.28
N ILE A 316 10.44 17.40 2.60
CA ILE A 316 10.44 16.11 3.29
C ILE A 316 9.79 16.40 4.63
N ASN A 317 8.84 15.55 5.03
CA ASN A 317 8.16 15.64 6.31
C ASN A 317 9.16 15.26 7.42
N LEU A 318 10.18 16.09 7.60
CA LEU A 318 11.20 16.02 8.65
C LEU A 318 10.53 15.90 10.01
N ASN A 319 9.31 16.42 10.14
CA ASN A 319 8.45 16.23 11.30
C ASN A 319 8.20 14.73 11.60
N ILE A 320 7.87 13.88 10.63
CA ILE A 320 7.64 12.44 10.87
C ILE A 320 8.92 11.73 11.35
N ILE A 321 10.06 12.07 10.75
CA ILE A 321 11.36 11.51 11.14
C ILE A 321 11.74 12.04 12.53
N ASN A 322 11.58 13.33 12.78
CA ASN A 322 11.85 13.97 14.07
C ASN A 322 10.93 13.44 15.17
N ASP A 323 9.64 13.27 14.90
CA ASP A 323 8.66 12.72 15.84
C ASP A 323 9.04 11.28 16.21
N TYR A 324 9.44 10.46 15.23
CA TYR A 324 9.94 9.12 15.52
C TYR A 324 11.24 9.13 16.33
N LEU A 325 12.20 9.99 15.97
CA LEU A 325 13.46 10.17 16.70
C LEU A 325 13.21 10.65 18.13
N GLN A 326 12.22 11.52 18.35
CA GLN A 326 11.81 12.00 19.68
C GLN A 326 11.11 10.91 20.49
N ILE A 327 10.12 10.21 19.91
CA ILE A 327 9.37 9.13 20.57
C ILE A 327 10.30 7.98 20.96
N ASN A 328 11.24 7.62 20.08
CA ASN A 328 12.14 6.49 20.27
C ASN A 328 13.54 6.92 20.77
N ASN A 329 13.70 8.15 21.26
CA ASN A 329 14.98 8.66 21.78
C ASN A 329 15.57 7.75 22.87
N LYS A 330 14.72 7.13 23.70
CA LYS A 330 15.14 6.13 24.72
C LYS A 330 15.76 4.88 24.11
N ILE A 331 15.29 4.44 22.94
CA ILE A 331 15.83 3.32 22.16
C ILE A 331 17.16 3.72 21.53
N PHE A 332 17.24 4.92 20.94
CA PHE A 332 18.47 5.44 20.35
C PHE A 332 19.59 5.63 21.38
N LYS A 333 19.27 6.09 22.60
CA LYS A 333 20.22 6.14 23.73
C LYS A 333 20.71 4.75 24.16
N LYS A 334 19.85 3.72 24.06
CA LYS A 334 20.23 2.31 24.31
C LYS A 334 21.07 1.69 23.18
N LEU A 335 20.86 2.10 21.94
CA LEU A 335 21.69 1.66 20.81
C LEU A 335 23.07 2.32 20.84
N HIS A 336 23.18 3.57 21.31
CA HIS A 336 24.46 4.27 21.50
C HIS A 336 25.38 3.65 22.56
N THR A 337 24.84 2.81 23.45
CA THR A 337 25.60 2.06 24.46
C THR A 337 26.07 0.70 23.96
N ILE A 338 25.57 0.25 22.81
CA ILE A 338 26.11 -0.90 22.08
C ILE A 338 27.10 -0.32 21.08
N ASN A 339 28.39 -0.31 21.44
CA ASN A 339 29.48 0.22 20.61
C ASN A 339 29.31 -0.21 19.13
N LEU A 340 29.14 0.78 18.24
CA LEU A 340 29.33 0.67 16.79
C LEU A 340 30.81 0.63 16.45
#